data_AF-A0A519RZW3-F1
#
_entry.id   AF-A0A519RZW3-F1
#
_cell.length_a   1.000
_cell.length_b   1.000
_cell.length_c   1.000
_cell.angle_alpha   90.00
_cell.angle_beta   90.00
_cell.angle_gamma   90.00
#
_symmetry.space_group_name_H-M   'P 1'
#
loop_
_entity.id
_entity.type
_entity.pdbx_description
1 polymer ?
#
loop_
_entity_poly.entity_id
_entity_poly.type
_entity_poly.pdbx_seq_one_letter_code
_entity_poly.pdbx_strand_id
1 'polypeptide(L)'
;TDTAPRFLVQVGIFQEIQNAEAMRARVLALDPALAVEIKQEVLAGQQVNRVLISQLDTWLAAETVQRRLQAWGVTGVVRQLPSEAVLASTTAAVAAPLE
;
A
#
# COMPACT_ATOMS: atom_id res chain seq x y z
N THR A 1 -5.91 1.10 -19.29
CA THR A 1 -4.69 1.93 -19.31
C THR A 1 -4.62 2.65 -17.98
N ASP A 2 -3.96 2.08 -16.98
CA ASP A 2 -3.77 2.73 -15.68
C ASP A 2 -2.29 2.61 -15.32
N THR A 3 -1.51 3.48 -15.95
CA THR A 3 -0.04 3.52 -15.90
C THR A 3 0.45 4.67 -15.01
N ALA A 4 -0.35 5.09 -14.03
CA ALA A 4 0.07 6.11 -13.07
C ALA A 4 0.79 5.45 -11.88
N PRO A 5 1.94 5.98 -11.42
CA PRO A 5 2.56 5.52 -10.19
C PRO A 5 1.60 5.76 -9.03
N ARG A 6 1.07 4.69 -8.44
CA ARG A 6 0.22 4.79 -7.24
C ARG A 6 1.10 4.78 -6.01
N PHE A 7 0.94 5.83 -5.20
CA PHE A 7 1.51 5.88 -3.87
C PHE A 7 0.53 5.25 -2.89
N LEU A 8 1.06 4.62 -1.85
CA LEU A 8 0.29 4.07 -0.76
C LEU A 8 0.96 4.37 0.57
N VAL A 9 0.17 4.50 1.63
CA VAL A 9 0.69 4.65 2.98
C VAL A 9 0.32 3.40 3.78
N GLN A 10 1.32 2.63 4.18
CA GLN A 10 1.11 1.53 5.11
C GLN A 10 0.93 2.07 6.52
N VAL A 11 -0.24 1.83 7.10
CA VAL A 11 -0.63 2.28 8.44
C VAL A 11 -0.15 1.29 9.51
N GLY A 12 -0.22 -0.01 9.21
CA GLY A 12 0.16 -1.06 10.16
C GLY A 12 0.06 -2.47 9.58
N ILE A 13 0.57 -3.44 10.35
CA ILE A 13 0.53 -4.87 10.03
C ILE A 13 -0.09 -5.58 11.24
N PHE A 14 -1.09 -6.42 11.00
CA PHE A 14 -1.85 -7.11 12.04
C PHE A 14 -1.92 -8.60 11.73
N GLN A 15 -1.79 -9.46 12.73
CA GLN A 15 -1.99 -10.89 12.52
C GLN A 15 -3.48 -11.23 12.34
N GLU A 16 -4.34 -10.62 13.15
CA GLU A 16 -5.79 -10.81 13.11
C GLU A 16 -6.45 -9.83 12.15
N ILE A 17 -7.37 -10.31 11.30
CA ILE A 17 -8.14 -9.47 10.38
C ILE A 17 -9.04 -8.47 11.14
N GLN A 18 -9.59 -8.89 12.29
CA GLN A 18 -10.43 -8.06 13.16
C GLN A 18 -9.68 -6.81 13.64
N ASN A 19 -8.40 -6.95 13.97
CA ASN A 19 -7.56 -5.82 14.39
C ASN A 19 -7.26 -4.88 13.21
N ALA A 20 -7.04 -5.43 12.02
CA ALA A 20 -6.88 -4.64 10.79
C ALA A 20 -8.17 -3.87 10.45
N GLU A 21 -9.33 -4.49 10.60
CA GLU A 21 -10.63 -3.82 10.40
C GLU A 21 -10.89 -2.73 11.44
N ALA A 22 -10.57 -2.98 12.72
CA ALA A 22 -10.66 -1.96 13.76
C ALA A 22 -9.76 -0.75 13.43
N MET A 23 -8.53 -0.99 12.95
CA MET A 23 -7.65 0.09 12.52
C MET A 23 -8.20 0.83 11.30
N ARG A 24 -8.70 0.11 10.29
CA ARG A 24 -9.37 0.70 9.11
C ARG A 24 -10.53 1.60 9.53
N ALA A 25 -11.40 1.12 10.41
CA ALA A 25 -12.54 1.87 10.92
C ALA A 25 -12.08 3.13 11.68
N ARG A 26 -11.01 3.03 12.49
CA ARG A 26 -10.43 4.19 13.18
C ARG A 26 -9.87 5.23 12.21
N VAL A 27 -9.17 4.82 11.17
CA VAL A 27 -8.64 5.75 10.14
C VAL A 27 -9.79 6.42 9.39
N LEU A 28 -10.80 5.66 8.99
CA LEU A 28 -12.00 6.21 8.31
C LEU A 28 -12.82 7.12 9.22
N ALA A 29 -12.85 6.88 10.53
CA ALA A 29 -13.51 7.76 11.49
C ALA A 29 -12.77 9.11 11.65
N LEU A 30 -11.45 9.11 11.46
CA LEU A 30 -10.64 10.33 11.51
C LEU A 30 -10.71 11.10 10.19
N ASP A 31 -10.68 10.40 9.07
CA ASP A 31 -10.81 10.98 7.74
C ASP A 31 -11.52 9.97 6.79
N PRO A 32 -12.81 10.15 6.53
CA PRO A 32 -13.60 9.24 5.69
C PRO A 32 -13.31 9.40 4.19
N ALA A 33 -12.54 10.41 3.79
CA ALA A 33 -12.14 10.60 2.41
C ALA A 33 -10.94 9.73 2.03
N LEU A 34 -10.29 9.08 3.00
CA LEU A 34 -9.16 8.19 2.75
C LEU A 34 -9.63 6.83 2.22
N ALA A 35 -9.05 6.40 1.10
CA ALA A 35 -9.25 5.06 0.57
C ALA A 35 -8.41 4.04 1.35
N VAL A 36 -8.97 3.47 2.42
CA VAL A 36 -8.28 2.48 3.27
C VAL A 36 -8.61 1.06 2.84
N GLU A 37 -7.59 0.29 2.48
CA GLU A 37 -7.65 -1.10 2.06
C GLU A 37 -6.88 -2.03 3.02
N ILE A 38 -7.36 -3.26 3.16
CA ILE A 38 -6.68 -4.32 3.91
C ILE A 38 -6.15 -5.34 2.92
N LYS A 39 -4.83 -5.50 2.86
CA LYS A 39 -4.19 -6.53 2.04
C LYS A 39 -3.67 -7.66 2.91
N GLN A 40 -4.06 -8.88 2.57
CA GLN A 40 -3.48 -10.08 3.14
C GLN A 40 -2.17 -10.40 2.43
N GLU A 41 -1.10 -10.60 3.20
CA GLU A 41 0.22 -10.93 2.70
C GLU A 41 0.89 -11.95 3.63
N VAL A 42 1.74 -12.80 3.08
CA VAL A 42 2.60 -13.67 3.89
C VAL A 42 3.92 -12.95 4.12
N LEU A 43 4.15 -12.46 5.34
CA LEU A 43 5.42 -11.85 5.73
C LEU A 43 6.22 -12.85 6.57
N ALA A 44 7.44 -13.16 6.14
CA ALA A 44 8.34 -14.09 6.85
C ALA A 44 7.68 -15.44 7.22
N GLY A 45 6.82 -15.96 6.33
CA GLY A 45 6.11 -17.24 6.56
C GLY A 45 4.84 -17.14 7.40
N GLN A 46 4.45 -15.95 7.88
CA GLN A 46 3.21 -15.72 8.61
C GLN A 46 2.20 -14.97 7.77
N GLN A 47 0.94 -15.42 7.75
CA GLN A 47 -0.15 -14.63 7.18
C GLN A 47 -0.40 -13.40 8.06
N VAL A 48 -0.34 -12.23 7.44
CA VAL A 48 -0.58 -10.95 8.08
C VAL A 48 -1.53 -10.10 7.22
N ASN A 49 -2.29 -9.26 7.89
CA ASN A 49 -3.22 -8.30 7.32
C ASN A 49 -2.58 -6.92 7.41
N ARG A 50 -2.19 -6.34 6.28
CA ARG A 50 -1.66 -4.99 6.20
C ARG A 50 -2.78 -4.00 5.93
N VAL A 51 -2.82 -2.92 6.71
CA VAL A 51 -3.73 -1.80 6.47
C VAL A 51 -2.97 -0.75 5.68
N LEU A 52 -3.49 -0.42 4.50
CA LEU A 52 -2.87 0.45 3.53
C LEU A 52 -3.87 1.54 3.13
N ILE A 53 -3.37 2.75 2.89
CA ILE A 53 -4.16 3.83 2.29
C ILE A 53 -3.71 3.95 0.84
N SER A 54 -4.63 3.76 -0.09
CA SER A 54 -4.39 3.83 -1.54
C SER A 54 -5.01 5.10 -2.14
N GLN A 55 -5.10 5.16 -3.47
CA GLN A 55 -5.62 6.31 -4.23
C GLN A 55 -4.88 7.63 -3.95
N LEU A 56 -3.55 7.55 -3.82
CA LEU A 56 -2.72 8.73 -3.68
C LEU A 56 -2.01 8.96 -5.01
N ASP A 57 -2.49 9.96 -5.76
CA ASP A 57 -1.97 10.31 -7.09
C ASP A 57 -0.56 10.92 -7.05
N THR A 58 -0.16 11.48 -5.91
CA THR A 58 1.12 12.16 -5.74
C THR A 58 1.82 11.76 -4.45
N TRP A 59 3.16 11.80 -4.48
CA TRP A 59 3.99 11.64 -3.30
C TRP A 59 3.60 12.63 -2.19
N LEU A 60 3.29 13.88 -2.54
CA LEU A 60 2.90 14.91 -1.58
C LEU A 60 1.59 14.56 -0.86
N ALA A 61 0.62 13.98 -1.56
CA ALA A 61 -0.61 13.49 -0.94
C ALA A 61 -0.30 12.35 0.06
N ALA A 62 0.57 11.42 -0.33
CA ALA A 62 1.00 10.32 0.54
C ALA A 62 1.76 10.80 1.79
N GLU A 63 2.65 11.76 1.63
CA GLU A 63 3.41 12.35 2.75
C GLU A 63 2.49 13.14 3.69
N THR A 64 1.50 13.86 3.15
CA THR A 64 0.48 14.56 3.95
C THR A 64 -0.31 13.58 4.80
N VAL A 65 -0.76 12.46 4.21
CA VAL A 65 -1.45 11.39 4.94
C VAL A 65 -0.53 10.78 6.00
N GLN A 66 0.72 10.51 5.67
CA GLN A 66 1.71 9.99 6.62
C GLN A 66 1.89 10.93 7.82
N ARG A 67 2.03 12.24 7.59
CA ARG A 67 2.17 13.25 8.65
C ARG A 67 0.93 13.33 9.53
N ARG A 68 -0.27 13.24 8.94
CA ARG A 68 -1.53 13.18 9.70
C ARG A 68 -1.59 11.94 10.58
N LEU A 69 -1.25 10.77 10.05
CA LEU A 69 -1.19 9.53 10.81
C LEU A 69 -0.20 9.63 11.98
N GLN A 70 0.97 10.23 11.76
CA GLN A 70 1.96 10.47 12.82
C GLN A 70 1.40 11.38 13.92
N ALA A 71 0.64 12.43 13.56
CA ALA A 71 -0.04 13.28 14.54
C ALA A 71 -1.07 12.53 15.40
N TRP A 72 -1.60 11.41 14.90
CA TRP A 72 -2.50 10.52 15.63
C TRP A 72 -1.77 9.36 16.33
N GLY A 73 -0.43 9.38 16.37
CA GLY A 73 0.39 8.35 17.00
C GLY A 73 0.55 7.07 16.17
N VAL A 74 0.24 7.12 14.87
CA VAL A 74 0.35 5.98 13.95
C VAL A 74 1.57 6.16 13.06
N THR A 75 2.56 5.27 13.21
CA THR A 75 3.82 5.31 12.44
C THR A 75 3.60 4.76 11.03
N GLY A 76 3.02 5.59 10.16
CA GLY A 76 2.78 5.24 8.75
C GLY A 76 4.06 5.24 7.91
N VAL A 77 4.19 4.25 7.01
CA VAL A 77 5.29 4.16 6.04
C VAL A 77 4.75 4.39 4.63
N VAL A 78 5.25 5.43 3.95
CA VAL A 78 4.92 5.67 2.54
C VAL A 78 5.64 4.63 1.68
N ARG A 79 4.91 3.99 0.77
CA ARG A 79 5.45 3.09 -0.24
C ARG A 79 4.96 3.53 -1.61
N GLN A 80 5.84 3.41 -2.60
CA GLN A 80 5.44 3.49 -3.99
C GLN A 80 5.17 2.08 -4.47
N LEU A 81 3.96 1.82 -5.01
CA LEU A 81 3.73 0.59 -5.75
C LEU A 81 4.43 0.74 -7.11
N PRO A 82 5.30 -0.20 -7.51
CA PRO A 82 5.72 -0.25 -8.89
C PRO A 82 4.48 -0.48 -9.74
N SER A 83 4.19 0.45 -10.64
CA SER A 83 3.16 0.27 -11.66
C SER A 83 3.48 -1.02 -12.43
N GLU A 84 2.45 -1.82 -12.74
CA GLU A 84 2.54 -3.16 -13.34
C GLU A 84 3.43 -3.27 -14.60
N ALA A 85 3.79 -2.13 -15.21
CA ALA A 85 4.74 -2.03 -16.32
C ALA A 85 6.13 -2.62 -16.01
N VAL A 86 6.59 -2.62 -14.75
CA VAL A 86 7.95 -3.10 -14.42
C VAL A 86 8.04 -4.64 -14.45
N LEU A 87 6.93 -5.35 -14.23
CA LEU A 87 6.92 -6.82 -14.22
C LEU A 87 6.86 -7.41 -15.64
N ALA A 88 6.31 -6.69 -16.61
CA ALA A 88 6.23 -7.15 -18.01
C ALA A 88 7.58 -7.07 -18.75
N SER A 89 8.49 -6.19 -18.34
CA SER A 89 9.77 -5.97 -19.05
C SER A 89 10.90 -6.93 -18.66
N THR A 90 10.77 -7.73 -17.59
CA THR A 90 11.79 -8.71 -17.16
C THR A 90 11.51 -10.15 -17.62
N THR A 91 10.44 -10.37 -18.40
CA THR A 91 10.19 -11.70 -19.03
C THR A 91 10.49 -11.70 -20.53
N ALA A 92 10.63 -10.56 -21.18
CA ALA A 92 10.86 -10.48 -22.63
C ALA A 92 12.33 -10.54 -23.06
N ALA A 93 13.30 -10.34 -22.15
CA ALA A 93 14.72 -10.23 -22.50
C ALA A 93 15.51 -11.55 -22.46
N VAL A 94 14.90 -12.68 -22.06
CA VAL A 94 15.54 -14.01 -22.01
C VAL A 94 14.78 -14.97 -22.92
N ALA A 95 14.66 -14.62 -24.20
CA ALA A 95 14.17 -15.55 -25.23
C ALA A 95 14.67 -15.10 -26.60
N ALA A 96 15.99 -15.11 -26.79
CA ALA A 96 16.59 -15.09 -28.12
C ALA A 96 17.55 -16.28 -28.25
N PRO A 97 17.08 -17.44 -28.76
CA PRO A 97 17.95 -18.34 -29.49
C PRO A 97 18.00 -17.91 -30.96
N LEU A 98 19.22 -17.53 -31.34
CA LEU A 98 19.84 -17.59 -32.67
C LEU A 98 19.04 -18.29 -33.78
N GLU A 99 18.86 -17.58 -34.90
CA GLU A 99 18.82 -18.17 -36.25
C GLU A 99 20.08 -17.74 -37.03
#